data_AF-W4K6F2-F1
#
_entry.id   AF-W4K6F2-F1
#
_cell.length_a   1.000
_cell.length_b   1.000
_cell.length_c   1.000
_cell.angle_alpha   90.00
_cell.angle_beta   90.00
_cell.angle_gamma   90.00
#
_symmetry.space_group_name_H-M   'P 1'
#
loop_
_entity.id
_entity.type
_entity.pdbx_description
1 polymer ?
#
loop_
_entity_poly.entity_id
_entity_poly.type
_entity_poly.pdbx_seq_one_letter_code
_entity_poly.pdbx_strand_id
1 'polypeptide(L)'
;MKAGGQDDGLGLQGCISHTSIPPPRWCSLPHEASLYAPRLSTDSMHFVLGVAPRCCCGFEPQTSGGFISQSATVFGFTNKYEATIDVLPCPVCCHRRRLVGPDLGNIGIFNWNNLHLFTHELLNAFTSAFTTSETPFSAFCATVRHSYEEHSLGNKFCSDETFVRAWFAFVRLQKLDSGMTCPTCGPNPSVVIADGVSLGTHSSKLTAVVKPPTYTDQ
;
A
#
# COMPACT_ATOMS: atom_id res chain seq x y z
N MET A 1 -5.72 10.67 13.25
CA MET A 1 -5.48 11.66 12.16
C MET A 1 -6.46 11.42 11.03
N LYS A 2 -7.41 12.34 10.80
CA LYS A 2 -8.07 12.43 9.49
C LYS A 2 -7.09 13.21 8.61
N ALA A 3 -6.27 12.50 7.83
CA ALA A 3 -5.57 13.14 6.73
C ALA A 3 -6.65 13.81 5.86
N GLY A 4 -6.46 15.09 5.53
CA GLY A 4 -7.39 15.86 4.71
C GLY A 4 -7.50 15.25 3.33
N GLY A 5 -8.38 14.26 3.18
CA GLY A 5 -8.86 13.78 1.90
C GLY A 5 -10.05 14.65 1.51
N GLN A 6 -9.98 15.25 0.33
CA GLN A 6 -11.22 15.58 -0.38
C GLN A 6 -12.08 14.31 -0.39
N ASP A 7 -13.31 14.44 0.08
CA ASP A 7 -14.28 13.38 0.06
C ASP A 7 -14.69 13.15 -1.40
N ASP A 8 -13.91 12.35 -2.12
CA ASP A 8 -14.12 12.02 -3.53
C ASP A 8 -15.37 11.14 -3.75
N GLY A 9 -16.21 10.96 -2.73
CA GLY A 9 -17.36 10.03 -2.76
C GLY A 9 -16.94 8.57 -2.88
N LEU A 10 -15.65 8.26 -2.66
CA LEU A 10 -15.15 6.91 -2.50
C LEU A 10 -15.38 6.55 -1.04
N GLY A 11 -16.38 5.72 -0.74
CA GLY A 11 -16.81 5.37 0.61
C GLY A 11 -15.71 4.82 1.52
N LEU A 12 -16.07 4.35 2.72
CA LEU A 12 -15.19 3.98 3.84
C LEU A 12 -13.88 3.22 3.49
N GLN A 13 -13.81 2.49 2.37
CA GLN A 13 -12.66 1.66 1.98
C GLN A 13 -11.79 2.25 0.84
N GLY A 14 -12.31 3.13 -0.02
CA GLY A 14 -11.52 3.88 -1.01
C GLY A 14 -10.82 3.09 -2.14
N CYS A 15 -10.77 1.76 -2.06
CA CYS A 15 -10.07 0.85 -2.98
C CYS A 15 -10.77 -0.51 -3.10
N ILE A 16 -10.34 -1.35 -4.05
CA ILE A 16 -10.96 -2.68 -4.30
C ILE A 16 -10.37 -3.75 -3.39
N SER A 17 -9.05 -3.74 -3.20
CA SER A 17 -8.43 -4.59 -2.19
C SER A 17 -8.92 -4.25 -0.80
N HIS A 18 -9.17 -5.27 -0.01
CA HIS A 18 -9.77 -5.19 1.31
C HIS A 18 -9.26 -6.27 2.27
N THR A 19 -8.56 -7.31 1.78
CA THR A 19 -7.96 -8.32 2.66
C THR A 19 -6.75 -7.74 3.39
N SER A 20 -6.46 -8.27 4.57
CA SER A 20 -5.29 -7.82 5.34
C SER A 20 -4.01 -8.22 4.61
N ILE A 21 -3.11 -7.25 4.45
CA ILE A 21 -1.80 -7.45 3.84
C ILE A 21 -0.76 -7.53 4.96
N PRO A 22 0.09 -8.56 4.99
CA PRO A 22 1.15 -8.64 5.99
C PRO A 22 2.18 -7.52 5.78
N PRO A 23 2.73 -6.92 6.87
CA PRO A 23 3.86 -6.02 6.75
C PRO A 23 5.11 -6.76 6.23
N PRO A 24 6.04 -6.05 5.56
CA PRO A 24 7.34 -6.60 5.18
C PRO A 24 8.11 -7.19 6.35
N ARG A 25 8.84 -8.29 6.12
CA ARG A 25 9.55 -9.01 7.18
C ARG A 25 10.51 -8.12 8.01
N TRP A 26 11.11 -7.11 7.40
CA TRP A 26 12.06 -6.21 8.09
C TRP A 26 11.39 -5.29 9.13
N CYS A 27 10.08 -5.03 9.03
CA CYS A 27 9.31 -4.26 10.01
C CYS A 27 8.29 -5.09 10.80
N SER A 28 8.30 -6.41 10.64
CA SER A 28 7.45 -7.32 11.41
C SER A 28 8.12 -7.79 12.69
N LEU A 29 7.35 -7.98 13.75
CA LEU A 29 7.85 -8.54 15.00
C LEU A 29 8.16 -10.04 14.84
N PRO A 30 9.09 -10.62 15.62
CA PRO A 30 9.46 -12.04 15.50
C PRO A 30 8.29 -13.01 15.70
N HIS A 31 7.29 -12.63 16.51
CA HIS A 31 6.11 -13.43 16.84
C HIS A 31 4.91 -13.16 15.92
N GLU A 32 4.98 -12.13 15.08
CA GLU A 32 3.98 -11.93 14.05
C GLU A 32 4.20 -12.95 12.93
N ALA A 33 3.11 -13.58 12.50
CA ALA A 33 3.08 -14.40 11.29
C ALA A 33 3.27 -13.50 10.06
N SER A 34 4.48 -12.98 9.88
CA SER A 34 4.87 -12.26 8.68
C SER A 34 5.03 -13.30 7.57
N LEU A 35 3.93 -13.55 6.88
CA LEU A 35 3.98 -14.22 5.58
C LEU A 35 4.88 -13.35 4.70
N TYR A 36 5.85 -14.00 4.04
CA TYR A 36 6.62 -13.33 2.99
C TYR A 36 5.64 -12.63 2.06
N ALA A 37 5.87 -11.34 1.79
CA ALA A 37 5.05 -10.59 0.86
C ALA A 37 4.97 -11.41 -0.44
N PRO A 38 3.76 -11.79 -0.90
CA PRO A 38 3.64 -12.62 -2.08
C PRO A 38 4.31 -11.93 -3.26
N ARG A 39 5.07 -12.70 -4.03
CA ARG A 39 5.66 -12.21 -5.28
C ARG A 39 4.68 -12.45 -6.40
N LEU A 40 4.59 -11.48 -7.30
CA LEU A 40 3.82 -11.64 -8.51
C LEU A 40 4.43 -12.78 -9.35
N SER A 41 3.65 -13.85 -9.56
CA SER A 41 3.96 -14.84 -10.59
C SER A 41 3.58 -14.25 -11.95
N THR A 42 4.56 -14.05 -12.82
CA THR A 42 4.36 -13.43 -14.15
C THR A 42 3.71 -14.35 -15.19
N ASP A 43 3.30 -15.56 -14.80
CA ASP A 43 2.84 -16.60 -15.73
C ASP A 43 1.54 -16.23 -16.47
N SER A 44 0.74 -15.32 -15.91
CA SER A 44 -0.46 -14.78 -16.56
C SER A 44 -0.80 -13.38 -16.05
N MET A 45 -1.02 -12.43 -16.98
CA MET A 45 -1.51 -11.07 -16.69
C MET A 45 -3.03 -10.97 -16.90
N HIS A 46 -3.76 -12.05 -16.62
CA HIS A 46 -5.21 -12.07 -16.62
C HIS A 46 -5.73 -12.40 -15.22
N PHE A 47 -6.47 -11.47 -14.64
CA PHE A 47 -6.97 -11.55 -13.27
C PHE A 47 -8.46 -11.84 -13.26
N VAL A 48 -8.80 -13.09 -12.96
CA VAL A 48 -10.20 -13.50 -12.79
C VAL A 48 -10.80 -12.88 -11.53
N LEU A 49 -12.12 -12.69 -11.54
CA LEU A 49 -12.88 -12.05 -10.44
C LEU A 49 -12.70 -12.78 -9.09
N GLY A 50 -12.42 -14.09 -9.13
CA GLY A 50 -12.00 -14.86 -7.97
C GLY A 50 -13.06 -15.04 -6.88
N VAL A 51 -12.59 -15.28 -5.66
CA VAL A 51 -13.42 -15.49 -4.46
C VAL A 51 -13.58 -14.17 -3.72
N ALA A 52 -14.79 -13.87 -3.24
CA ALA A 52 -15.13 -12.65 -2.52
C ALA A 52 -14.78 -11.33 -3.24
N PRO A 53 -15.17 -11.16 -4.52
CA PRO A 53 -14.95 -9.89 -5.20
C PRO A 53 -15.74 -8.77 -4.51
N ARG A 54 -15.19 -7.56 -4.51
CA ARG A 54 -15.79 -6.43 -3.80
C ARG A 54 -15.70 -5.16 -4.63
N CYS A 55 -16.68 -4.27 -4.48
CA CYS A 55 -16.57 -2.89 -4.94
C CYS A 55 -15.93 -2.01 -3.84
N CYS A 56 -15.33 -0.88 -4.20
CA CYS A 56 -14.75 0.04 -3.21
C CYS A 56 -15.78 0.67 -2.25
N CYS A 57 -17.08 0.58 -2.56
CA CYS A 57 -18.15 0.94 -1.64
C CYS A 57 -18.47 -0.14 -0.58
N GLY A 58 -17.84 -1.32 -0.67
CA GLY A 58 -18.08 -2.45 0.21
C GLY A 58 -19.08 -3.49 -0.32
N PHE A 59 -19.73 -3.24 -1.46
CA PHE A 59 -20.67 -4.20 -2.03
C PHE A 59 -19.99 -5.49 -2.47
N GLU A 60 -20.54 -6.63 -2.03
CA GLU A 60 -20.13 -7.98 -2.40
C GLU A 60 -21.26 -8.64 -3.20
N PRO A 61 -21.03 -9.00 -4.48
CA PRO A 61 -22.03 -9.70 -5.26
C PRO A 61 -22.11 -11.15 -4.82
N GLN A 62 -23.33 -11.71 -4.79
CA GLN A 62 -23.50 -13.15 -4.78
C GLN A 62 -23.13 -13.66 -6.17
N THR A 63 -21.99 -14.34 -6.29
CA THR A 63 -21.37 -14.79 -7.56
C THR A 63 -22.33 -15.62 -8.41
N SER A 64 -23.11 -14.95 -9.25
CA SER A 64 -24.12 -15.53 -10.15
C SER A 64 -24.43 -14.53 -11.26
N GLY A 65 -23.43 -14.26 -12.12
CA GLY A 65 -23.57 -13.34 -13.26
C GLY A 65 -22.36 -13.39 -14.19
N GLY A 66 -22.55 -13.01 -15.46
CA GLY A 66 -21.45 -12.87 -16.43
C GLY A 66 -20.55 -11.68 -16.10
N PHE A 67 -19.24 -11.85 -16.25
CA PHE A 67 -18.24 -10.81 -16.02
C PHE A 67 -17.85 -10.09 -17.31
N ILE A 68 -17.32 -8.88 -17.16
CA ILE A 68 -16.74 -8.10 -18.25
C ILE A 68 -15.23 -8.11 -18.07
N SER A 69 -14.49 -8.49 -19.11
CA SER A 69 -13.03 -8.36 -19.09
C SER A 69 -12.62 -6.96 -19.51
N GLN A 70 -11.76 -6.33 -18.72
CA GLN A 70 -11.32 -4.96 -18.90
C GLN A 70 -9.79 -4.87 -18.85
N SER A 71 -9.20 -3.94 -19.62
CA SER A 71 -7.76 -3.66 -19.54
C SER A 71 -7.38 -2.96 -18.23
N ALA A 72 -6.27 -3.37 -17.65
CA ALA A 72 -5.69 -2.81 -16.44
C ALA A 72 -4.17 -2.68 -16.59
N THR A 73 -3.57 -1.78 -15.84
CA THR A 73 -2.11 -1.60 -15.78
C THR A 73 -1.60 -2.00 -14.40
N VAL A 74 -0.64 -2.93 -14.38
CA VAL A 74 0.09 -3.33 -13.17
C VAL A 74 1.37 -2.52 -13.08
N PHE A 75 1.51 -1.69 -12.04
CA PHE A 75 2.70 -0.92 -11.74
C PHE A 75 3.62 -1.73 -10.81
N GLY A 76 4.80 -2.11 -11.32
CA GLY A 76 5.89 -2.71 -10.56
C GLY A 76 6.96 -1.69 -10.19
N PHE A 77 8.06 -2.15 -9.60
CA PHE A 77 9.15 -1.24 -9.20
C PHE A 77 9.97 -0.73 -10.38
N THR A 78 10.29 -1.62 -11.33
CA THR A 78 11.13 -1.29 -12.51
C THR A 78 10.34 -1.18 -13.81
N ASN A 79 9.15 -1.77 -13.87
CA ASN A 79 8.36 -1.81 -15.10
C ASN A 79 6.86 -1.85 -14.81
N LYS A 80 6.05 -1.48 -15.83
CA LYS A 80 4.61 -1.73 -15.84
C LYS A 80 4.28 -2.92 -16.74
N TYR A 81 3.16 -3.56 -16.45
CA TYR A 81 2.63 -4.65 -17.25
C TYR A 81 1.21 -4.32 -17.66
N GLU A 82 0.89 -4.57 -18.93
CA GLU A 82 -0.50 -4.55 -19.39
C GLU A 82 -1.16 -5.86 -18.96
N ALA A 83 -2.35 -5.75 -18.38
CA ALA A 83 -3.12 -6.86 -17.86
C ALA A 83 -4.59 -6.74 -18.25
N THR A 84 -5.31 -7.83 -18.04
CA THR A 84 -6.77 -7.85 -18.14
C THR A 84 -7.34 -8.32 -16.81
N ILE A 85 -8.51 -7.80 -16.45
CA ILE A 85 -9.18 -8.09 -15.18
C ILE A 85 -10.67 -8.26 -15.40
N ASP A 86 -11.23 -9.28 -14.77
CA ASP A 86 -12.67 -9.53 -14.82
C ASP A 86 -13.38 -8.71 -13.74
N VAL A 87 -14.40 -7.97 -14.15
CA VAL A 87 -15.16 -7.06 -13.29
C VAL A 87 -16.67 -7.22 -13.47
N LEU A 88 -17.43 -6.78 -12.47
CA LEU A 88 -18.89 -6.69 -12.52
C LEU A 88 -19.35 -5.26 -12.25
N PRO A 89 -20.45 -4.80 -12.87
CA PRO A 89 -21.05 -3.53 -12.50
C PRO A 89 -21.57 -3.58 -11.06
N CYS A 90 -21.23 -2.59 -10.25
CA CYS A 90 -21.79 -2.43 -8.91
C CYS A 90 -23.16 -1.75 -8.98
N PRO A 91 -24.23 -2.36 -8.42
CA PRO A 91 -25.58 -1.79 -8.44
C PRO A 91 -25.82 -0.74 -7.34
N VAL A 92 -24.93 -0.66 -6.34
CA VAL A 92 -25.14 0.17 -5.15
C VAL A 92 -24.58 1.58 -5.31
N CYS A 93 -23.35 1.70 -5.77
CA CYS A 93 -22.66 2.99 -5.78
C CYS A 93 -22.83 3.74 -7.09
N CYS A 94 -22.89 5.08 -6.99
CA CYS A 94 -23.09 5.96 -8.15
C CYS A 94 -21.80 6.62 -8.68
N HIS A 95 -20.63 6.31 -8.13
CA HIS A 95 -19.37 6.93 -8.53
C HIS A 95 -18.91 6.51 -9.94
N ARG A 96 -17.96 7.19 -10.57
CA ARG A 96 -17.47 6.84 -11.93
C ARG A 96 -16.84 5.44 -12.03
N ARG A 97 -16.44 4.83 -10.91
CA ARG A 97 -15.70 3.56 -10.81
C ARG A 97 -16.57 2.37 -10.38
N ARG A 98 -17.83 2.26 -10.84
CA ARG A 98 -18.87 1.29 -10.39
C ARG A 98 -18.55 -0.16 -10.72
N LEU A 99 -17.37 -0.64 -10.34
CA LEU A 99 -16.90 -1.97 -10.69
C LEU A 99 -16.53 -2.72 -9.42
N VAL A 100 -17.09 -3.91 -9.28
CA VAL A 100 -16.62 -4.94 -8.38
C VAL A 100 -15.43 -5.61 -9.07
N GLY A 101 -14.34 -5.85 -8.34
CA GLY A 101 -13.21 -6.59 -8.86
C GLY A 101 -12.58 -7.52 -7.80
N PRO A 102 -11.58 -8.31 -8.20
CA PRO A 102 -10.84 -9.19 -7.31
C PRO A 102 -9.91 -8.42 -6.36
N ASP A 103 -9.65 -9.00 -5.19
CA ASP A 103 -8.75 -8.41 -4.19
C ASP A 103 -7.26 -8.49 -4.56
N LEU A 104 -6.83 -9.62 -5.14
CA LEU A 104 -5.46 -9.90 -5.64
C LEU A 104 -4.32 -9.86 -4.59
N GLY A 105 -4.60 -9.62 -3.31
CA GLY A 105 -3.57 -9.50 -2.28
C GLY A 105 -2.76 -10.78 -2.09
N ASN A 106 -3.37 -11.94 -2.33
CA ASN A 106 -2.73 -13.26 -2.22
C ASN A 106 -1.64 -13.51 -3.28
N ILE A 107 -1.67 -12.80 -4.41
CA ILE A 107 -0.67 -12.90 -5.48
C ILE A 107 0.28 -11.70 -5.52
N GLY A 108 0.23 -10.84 -4.49
CA GLY A 108 1.17 -9.73 -4.35
C GLY A 108 0.78 -8.51 -5.16
N ILE A 109 -0.52 -8.36 -5.47
CA ILE A 109 -1.06 -7.20 -6.16
C ILE A 109 -2.09 -6.52 -5.27
N PHE A 110 -1.93 -5.21 -5.12
CA PHE A 110 -2.92 -4.31 -4.57
C PHE A 110 -3.78 -3.73 -5.69
N ASN A 111 -5.06 -4.09 -5.71
CA ASN A 111 -6.05 -3.56 -6.63
C ASN A 111 -6.62 -2.23 -6.11
N TRP A 112 -6.11 -1.12 -6.65
CA TRP A 112 -6.58 0.20 -6.27
C TRP A 112 -7.99 0.49 -6.78
N ASN A 113 -8.26 0.22 -8.07
CA ASN A 113 -9.53 0.63 -8.70
C ASN A 113 -9.93 -0.16 -9.97
N ASN A 114 -9.44 -1.38 -10.15
CA ASN A 114 -9.58 -2.25 -11.33
C ASN A 114 -8.90 -1.74 -12.61
N LEU A 115 -8.45 -0.48 -12.66
CA LEU A 115 -7.67 0.08 -13.78
C LEU A 115 -6.18 0.14 -13.46
N HIS A 116 -5.87 0.56 -12.24
CA HIS A 116 -4.52 0.68 -11.72
C HIS A 116 -4.34 -0.38 -10.64
N LEU A 117 -3.37 -1.25 -10.88
CA LEU A 117 -2.96 -2.32 -9.98
C LEU A 117 -1.51 -2.03 -9.57
N PHE A 118 -1.15 -2.24 -8.31
CA PHE A 118 0.19 -1.95 -7.82
C PHE A 118 0.78 -3.21 -7.19
N THR A 119 2.02 -3.55 -7.52
CA THR A 119 2.66 -4.68 -6.84
C THR A 119 2.94 -4.33 -5.38
N HIS A 120 2.84 -5.33 -4.50
CA HIS A 120 3.26 -5.18 -3.11
C HIS A 120 4.74 -4.82 -3.02
N GLU A 121 5.56 -5.31 -3.95
CA GLU A 121 6.97 -4.93 -4.09
C GLU A 121 7.14 -3.42 -4.23
N LEU A 122 6.48 -2.78 -5.19
CA LEU A 122 6.58 -1.33 -5.42
C LEU A 122 6.15 -0.52 -4.19
N LEU A 123 5.01 -0.90 -3.59
CA LEU A 123 4.45 -0.18 -2.45
C LEU A 123 5.32 -0.35 -1.19
N ASN A 124 5.83 -1.55 -0.95
CA ASN A 124 6.76 -1.82 0.15
C ASN A 124 8.16 -1.22 -0.10
N ALA A 125 8.58 -1.06 -1.35
CA ALA A 125 9.81 -0.36 -1.69
C ALA A 125 9.74 1.11 -1.26
N PHE A 126 8.59 1.78 -1.48
CA PHE A 126 8.41 3.12 -0.93
C PHE A 126 8.42 3.13 0.59
N THR A 127 7.69 2.21 1.24
CA THR A 127 7.71 2.11 2.72
C THR A 127 9.15 1.97 3.23
N SER A 128 9.96 1.11 2.60
CA SER A 128 11.37 0.92 2.95
C SER A 128 12.21 2.20 2.75
N ALA A 129 12.02 2.89 1.62
CA ALA A 129 12.77 4.11 1.29
C ALA A 129 12.40 5.30 2.19
N PHE A 130 11.11 5.41 2.54
CA PHE A 130 10.62 6.42 3.47
C PHE A 130 11.14 6.18 4.89
N THR A 131 11.15 4.94 5.37
CA THR A 131 11.62 4.63 6.74
C THR A 131 13.14 4.63 6.87
N THR A 132 13.88 4.33 5.81
CA THR A 132 15.34 4.19 5.87
C THR A 132 16.08 5.49 5.55
N SER A 133 15.55 6.31 4.64
CA SER A 133 16.22 7.52 4.16
C SER A 133 15.29 8.73 4.03
N GLU A 134 14.15 8.72 4.73
CA GLU A 134 13.19 9.83 4.79
C GLU A 134 12.76 10.31 3.39
N THR A 135 12.71 9.37 2.44
CA THR A 135 12.47 9.69 1.02
C THR A 135 11.05 10.23 0.82
N PRO A 136 10.88 11.46 0.28
CA PRO A 136 9.55 11.97 -0.02
C PRO A 136 8.94 11.28 -1.23
N PHE A 137 7.60 11.27 -1.32
CA PHE A 137 6.85 10.65 -2.42
C PHE A 137 7.34 11.10 -3.81
N SER A 138 7.54 12.41 -4.00
CA SER A 138 7.96 12.97 -5.29
C SER A 138 9.32 12.44 -5.75
N ALA A 139 10.29 12.32 -4.82
CA ALA A 139 11.60 11.76 -5.11
C ALA A 139 11.50 10.27 -5.45
N PHE A 140 10.72 9.49 -4.69
CA PHE A 140 10.53 8.07 -4.98
C PHE A 140 9.82 7.85 -6.34
N CYS A 141 8.76 8.60 -6.63
CA CYS A 141 8.07 8.54 -7.92
C CYS A 141 9.00 8.92 -9.08
N ALA A 142 9.91 9.89 -8.89
CA ALA A 142 10.94 10.20 -9.88
C ALA A 142 11.91 9.03 -10.10
N THR A 143 12.39 8.38 -9.02
CA THR A 143 13.24 7.18 -9.13
C THR A 143 12.57 6.06 -9.92
N VAL A 144 11.29 5.77 -9.65
CA VAL A 144 10.54 4.74 -10.39
C VAL A 144 10.38 5.13 -11.87
N ARG A 145 10.09 6.41 -12.18
CA ARG A 145 10.03 6.89 -13.57
C ARG A 145 11.34 6.71 -14.31
N HIS A 146 12.46 7.07 -13.69
CA HIS A 146 13.77 6.86 -14.30
C HIS A 146 14.04 5.37 -14.58
N SER A 147 13.68 4.48 -13.66
CA SER A 147 13.78 3.04 -13.89
C SER A 147 12.91 2.56 -15.05
N TYR A 148 11.71 3.15 -15.21
CA TYR A 148 10.83 2.81 -16.33
C TYR A 148 11.40 3.26 -17.69
N GLU A 149 11.99 4.45 -17.72
CA GLU A 149 12.62 5.04 -18.92
C GLU A 149 13.82 4.22 -19.40
N GLU A 150 14.56 3.55 -18.51
CA GLU A 150 15.65 2.63 -18.87
C GLU A 150 15.19 1.44 -19.71
N HIS A 151 13.94 0.99 -19.52
CA HIS A 151 13.42 -0.21 -20.17
C HIS A 151 12.65 0.07 -21.47
N SER A 152 11.91 1.19 -21.56
CA SER A 152 11.32 1.65 -22.82
C SER A 152 10.71 3.06 -22.75
N LEU A 153 10.71 3.78 -23.88
CA LEU A 153 10.11 5.12 -24.02
C LEU A 153 8.58 5.17 -23.80
N GLY A 154 7.88 4.04 -23.96
CA GLY A 154 6.43 3.93 -23.77
C GLY A 154 6.02 3.58 -22.35
N ASN A 155 6.97 3.23 -21.49
CA ASN A 155 6.71 2.82 -20.13
C ASN A 155 6.61 4.04 -19.21
N LYS A 156 5.37 4.43 -18.87
CA LYS A 156 5.10 5.58 -18.00
C LYS A 156 4.54 5.14 -16.67
N PHE A 157 5.11 5.68 -15.61
CA PHE A 157 4.56 5.54 -14.26
C PHE A 157 3.29 6.39 -14.11
N CYS A 158 2.46 6.07 -13.10
CA CYS A 158 1.28 6.85 -12.77
C CYS A 158 1.61 8.26 -12.23
N SER A 159 0.59 9.10 -12.01
CA SER A 159 0.79 10.39 -11.35
C SER A 159 1.16 10.23 -9.88
N ASP A 160 1.93 11.18 -9.33
CA ASP A 160 2.31 11.20 -7.91
C ASP A 160 1.08 11.11 -7.01
N GLU A 161 0.03 11.88 -7.33
CA GLU A 161 -1.23 11.86 -6.58
C GLU A 161 -1.87 10.46 -6.55
N THR A 162 -1.89 9.76 -7.69
CA THR A 162 -2.46 8.40 -7.76
C THR A 162 -1.64 7.45 -6.90
N PHE A 163 -0.31 7.52 -6.98
CA PHE A 163 0.58 6.69 -6.18
C PHE A 163 0.43 6.94 -4.68
N VAL A 164 0.43 8.21 -4.25
CA VAL A 164 0.25 8.61 -2.84
C VAL A 164 -1.04 8.02 -2.27
N ARG A 165 -2.14 8.16 -3.01
CA ARG A 165 -3.45 7.66 -2.59
C ARG A 165 -3.50 6.14 -2.52
N ALA A 166 -2.92 5.47 -3.51
CA ALA A 166 -2.82 4.01 -3.54
C ALA A 166 -1.97 3.50 -2.37
N TRP A 167 -0.83 4.13 -2.07
CA TRP A 167 0.02 3.75 -0.95
C TRP A 167 -0.68 3.94 0.39
N PHE A 168 -1.34 5.09 0.63
CA PHE A 168 -2.11 5.28 1.86
C PHE A 168 -3.24 4.26 2.02
N ALA A 169 -3.81 3.77 0.92
CA ALA A 169 -4.82 2.72 0.97
C ALA A 169 -4.23 1.34 1.24
N PHE A 170 -3.08 1.04 0.65
CA PHE A 170 -2.33 -0.17 0.89
C PHE A 170 -1.89 -0.29 2.37
N VAL A 171 -1.29 0.74 2.95
CA VAL A 171 -0.84 0.70 4.35
C VAL A 171 -1.98 0.57 5.36
N ARG A 172 -3.22 0.97 5.00
CA ARG A 172 -4.40 0.72 5.84
C ARG A 172 -4.77 -0.76 5.91
N LEU A 173 -4.41 -1.54 4.90
CA LEU A 173 -4.58 -3.00 4.89
C LEU A 173 -3.44 -3.71 5.62
N GLN A 174 -2.32 -3.01 5.86
CA GLN A 174 -1.24 -3.48 6.70
C GLN A 174 -1.55 -3.21 8.18
N LYS A 175 -1.48 -4.25 9.01
CA LYS A 175 -1.54 -4.09 10.46
C LYS A 175 -0.20 -3.53 10.95
N LEU A 176 -0.07 -2.21 10.87
CA LEU A 176 1.08 -1.46 11.40
C LEU A 176 0.81 -0.92 12.82
N ASP A 177 -0.30 -1.33 13.44
CA ASP A 177 -0.61 -0.97 14.81
C ASP A 177 0.27 -1.78 15.76
N SER A 178 1.00 -1.06 16.60
CA SER A 178 1.86 -1.63 17.65
C SER A 178 1.10 -1.91 18.94
N GLY A 179 -0.18 -1.53 19.03
CA GLY A 179 -0.95 -1.52 20.28
C GLY A 179 -0.46 -0.45 21.25
N MET A 180 0.42 0.46 20.81
CA MET A 180 0.94 1.54 21.64
C MET A 180 -0.21 2.41 22.14
N THR A 181 -0.40 2.38 23.46
CA THR A 181 -1.44 3.11 24.16
C THR A 181 -0.75 4.02 25.16
N CYS A 182 -1.13 5.30 25.22
CA CYS A 182 -0.62 6.16 26.26
C CYS A 182 -1.15 5.66 27.61
N PRO A 183 -0.32 5.36 28.62
CA PRO A 183 -0.80 4.89 29.91
C PRO A 183 -1.67 5.93 30.64
N THR A 184 -1.50 7.21 30.30
CA THR A 184 -2.27 8.32 30.89
C THR A 184 -3.50 8.66 30.07
N CYS A 185 -3.37 8.74 28.74
CA CYS A 185 -4.43 9.26 27.85
C CYS A 185 -5.24 8.15 27.16
N GLY A 186 -4.85 6.88 27.33
CA GLY A 186 -5.47 5.76 26.64
C GLY A 186 -5.13 5.71 25.14
N PRO A 187 -5.93 5.01 24.32
CA PRO A 187 -5.60 4.72 22.92
C PRO A 187 -5.82 5.92 21.98
N ASN A 188 -6.56 6.93 22.42
CA ASN A 188 -6.93 8.09 21.60
C ASN A 188 -6.61 9.40 22.33
N PRO A 189 -5.32 9.74 22.53
CA PRO A 189 -4.94 11.02 23.12
C PRO A 189 -5.43 12.18 22.24
N SER A 190 -5.84 13.29 22.86
CA SER A 190 -6.29 14.50 22.14
C SER A 190 -5.17 15.16 21.33
N VAL A 191 -3.91 14.94 21.73
CA VAL A 191 -2.71 15.41 21.05
C VAL A 191 -1.71 14.26 20.98
N VAL A 192 -1.26 13.93 19.77
CA VAL A 192 -0.14 13.01 19.53
C VAL A 192 1.05 13.86 19.11
N ILE A 193 2.09 13.89 19.94
CA ILE A 193 3.39 14.46 19.58
C ILE A 193 4.26 13.28 19.16
N ALA A 194 4.51 13.15 17.86
CA ALA A 194 5.47 12.21 17.33
C ALA A 194 6.74 12.99 17.01
N ASP A 195 7.79 12.81 17.82
CA ASP A 195 9.11 13.38 17.58
C ASP A 195 9.91 12.38 16.74
N GLY A 196 10.07 12.69 15.45
CA GLY A 196 10.91 11.93 14.55
C GLY A 196 12.34 12.42 14.64
N VAL A 197 13.16 11.81 15.49
CA VAL A 197 14.58 12.17 15.61
C VAL A 197 15.46 11.04 15.10
N SER A 198 16.02 11.20 13.90
CA SER A 198 17.09 10.36 13.37
C SER A 198 18.44 10.80 13.99
N LEU A 199 18.73 10.38 15.23
CA LEU A 199 20.02 10.67 15.87
C LEU A 199 21.06 9.58 15.54
N GLY A 200 21.68 9.71 14.37
CA GLY A 200 22.91 8.98 14.04
C GLY A 200 24.09 9.52 14.84
N THR A 201 24.30 9.01 16.06
CA THR A 201 25.49 9.40 16.85
C THR A 201 26.66 8.52 16.43
N HIS A 202 27.62 9.08 15.69
CA HIS A 202 28.85 8.37 15.32
C HIS A 202 29.58 7.90 16.60
N SER A 203 30.22 6.72 16.57
CA SER A 203 30.87 6.13 17.76
C SER A 203 31.92 7.05 18.40
N SER A 204 32.59 7.88 17.60
CA SER A 204 33.54 8.90 18.08
C SER A 204 32.92 10.09 18.82
N LYS A 205 31.59 10.20 18.82
CA LYS A 205 30.81 11.24 19.52
C LYS A 205 30.11 10.70 20.77
N LEU A 206 30.25 9.40 21.06
CA LEU A 206 29.82 8.81 22.32
C LEU A 206 30.69 9.34 23.45
N THR A 207 30.06 9.82 24.51
CA THR A 207 30.75 10.28 25.73
C THR A 207 30.06 9.70 26.95
N ALA A 208 30.58 9.94 28.16
CA ALA A 208 29.90 9.56 29.38
C ALA A 208 28.51 10.22 29.53
N VAL A 209 28.28 11.36 28.85
CA VAL A 209 27.05 12.16 28.93
C VAL A 209 26.15 11.98 27.70
N VAL A 210 26.71 11.62 26.55
CA VAL A 210 25.98 11.36 25.31
C VAL A 210 26.02 9.88 25.01
N LYS A 211 24.91 9.19 25.32
CA LYS A 211 24.71 7.76 25.09
C LYS A 211 23.49 7.54 24.17
N PRO A 212 23.45 6.44 23.40
CA PRO A 212 22.27 6.09 22.61
C PRO A 212 21.08 5.82 23.54
N PRO A 213 19.86 6.23 23.18
CA PRO A 213 18.66 6.06 24.00
C PRO A 213 18.22 4.59 24.17
N THR A 214 18.93 3.63 23.56
CA THR A 214 18.65 2.19 23.60
C THR A 214 19.40 1.41 24.68
N TYR A 215 20.22 2.05 25.51
CA TYR A 215 20.82 1.40 26.67
C TYR A 215 19.84 1.42 27.85
N THR A 216 19.26 0.27 28.18
CA THR A 216 18.66 0.03 29.50
C THR A 216 19.77 -0.28 30.49
N ASP A 217 19.85 0.49 31.58
CA ASP A 217 20.76 0.20 32.69
C ASP A 217 20.47 -1.21 33.25
N GLN A 218 21.50 -2.05 33.36
CA GLN A 218 21.49 -3.27 34.16
C GLN A 218 21.88 -2.95 35.60
#